data_AF-A0A2E3DKS5-F1
#
_entry.id   AF-A0A2E3DKS5-F1
#
_cell.length_a   1.000
_cell.length_b   1.000
_cell.length_c   1.000
_cell.angle_alpha   90.00
_cell.angle_beta   90.00
_cell.angle_gamma   90.00
#
_symmetry.space_group_name_H-M   'P 1'
#
loop_
_entity.id
_entity.type
_entity.pdbx_description
1 polymer ?
#
loop_
_entity_poly.entity_id
_entity_poly.type
_entity_poly.pdbx_seq_one_letter_code
_entity_poly.pdbx_strand_id
1 'polypeptide(L)' 'MGKSERAKEIRRRRQRKHKLQKLEDKFKNSTGEARTNVLNKVRALTPGYEVIYENWGTGK' A
#
# COMPACT_ATOMS: atom_id res chain seq x y z
N MET A 1 0.02 28.35 2.34
CA MET A 1 0.85 27.12 2.32
C MET A 1 2.01 27.32 3.29
N GLY A 2 2.09 26.51 4.35
CA GLY A 2 3.14 26.63 5.36
C GLY A 2 2.92 25.57 6.43
N LYS A 3 3.41 24.35 6.20
CA LYS A 3 3.36 23.26 7.18
C LYS A 3 4.79 22.77 7.38
N SER A 4 5.19 22.61 8.64
CA SER A 4 6.45 21.96 9.02
C SER A 4 6.62 20.64 8.24
N GLU A 5 7.84 20.33 7.81
CA GLU A 5 8.16 19.08 7.13
C GLU A 5 7.71 17.86 7.96
N ARG A 6 7.76 17.95 9.30
CA ARG A 6 7.20 16.93 10.20
C ARG A 6 5.71 16.70 9.97
N ALA A 7 4.92 17.78 9.86
CA ALA A 7 3.48 17.68 9.62
C ALA A 7 3.17 17.13 8.21
N LYS A 8 3.98 17.51 7.20
CA LYS A 8 3.87 16.95 5.85
C LYS A 8 4.18 15.46 5.83
N GLU A 9 5.22 15.01 6.53
CA GLU A 9 5.60 13.60 6.62
C GLU A 9 4.54 12.78 7.36
N ILE A 10 4.00 13.27 8.47
CA ILE A 10 2.86 12.62 9.17
C ILE A 10 1.68 12.46 8.20
N ARG A 11 1.35 13.49 7.42
CA ARG A 11 0.28 13.41 6.42
C ARG A 11 0.59 12.38 5.33
N ARG A 12 1.82 12.34 4.81
CA ARG A 12 2.25 11.33 3.81
C ARG A 12 2.12 9.92 4.37
N ARG A 13 2.51 9.69 5.62
CA ARG A 13 2.35 8.40 6.32
C ARG A 13 0.88 8.00 6.45
N ARG A 14 0.01 8.92 6.89
CA ARG A 14 -1.45 8.68 6.98
C ARG A 14 -2.06 8.34 5.61
N GLN A 15 -1.67 9.08 4.57
CA GLN A 15 -2.12 8.81 3.20
C GLN A 15 -1.63 7.46 2.69
N ARG A 16 -0.36 7.08 2.96
CA ARG A 16 0.15 5.74 2.64
C ARG A 16 -0.66 4.65 3.33
N LYS A 17 -0.92 4.79 4.64
CA LYS A 17 -1.75 3.83 5.39
C LYS A 17 -3.15 3.67 4.78
N HIS A 18 -3.82 4.77 4.50
CA HIS A 18 -5.17 4.74 3.90
C HIS A 18 -5.18 4.17 2.47
N LYS A 19 -4.14 4.44 1.67
CA LYS A 19 -3.99 3.83 0.33
C LYS A 19 -3.77 2.32 0.43
N LEU A 20 -2.96 1.86 1.38
CA LEU A 20 -2.72 0.44 1.60
C LEU A 20 -3.98 -0.29 2.04
N GLN A 21 -4.78 0.26 2.96
CA GLN A 21 -6.08 -0.32 3.35
C GLN A 21 -7.00 -0.52 2.15
N LYS A 22 -7.14 0.50 1.29
CA LYS A 22 -7.95 0.38 0.06
C LYS A 22 -7.42 -0.68 -0.91
N LEU A 23 -6.10 -0.86 -0.98
CA LEU A 23 -5.49 -1.89 -1.82
C LEU A 23 -5.69 -3.28 -1.20
N GLU A 24 -5.65 -3.40 0.13
CA GLU A 24 -5.93 -4.64 0.84
C GLU A 24 -7.38 -5.12 0.61
N ASP A 25 -8.36 -4.21 0.73
CA ASP A 25 -9.76 -4.53 0.46
C ASP A 25 -9.96 -4.98 -0.99
N LYS A 26 -9.28 -4.33 -1.94
CA LYS A 26 -9.29 -4.74 -3.35
C LYS A 26 -8.59 -6.08 -3.54
N PHE A 27 -7.48 -6.32 -2.86
CA PHE A 27 -6.74 -7.58 -2.92
C PHE A 27 -7.61 -8.76 -2.48
N LYS A 28 -8.29 -8.63 -1.33
CA LYS A 28 -9.19 -9.64 -0.77
C LYS A 28 -10.33 -10.01 -1.73
N ASN A 29 -10.88 -9.01 -2.42
CA ASN A 29 -12.02 -9.18 -3.33
C ASN A 29 -11.62 -9.42 -4.80
N SER A 30 -10.33 -9.42 -5.13
CA SER A 30 -9.84 -9.61 -6.51
C SER A 30 -9.26 -10.99 -6.71
N THR A 31 -9.42 -11.51 -7.93
CA THR A 31 -8.89 -12.79 -8.39
C THR A 31 -8.12 -12.61 -9.70
N GLY A 32 -7.23 -13.56 -10.01
CA GLY A 32 -6.45 -13.56 -11.26
C GLY A 32 -5.61 -12.29 -11.46
N GLU A 33 -5.65 -11.74 -12.67
CA GLU A 33 -4.85 -10.57 -13.07
C GLU A 33 -5.11 -9.31 -12.24
N ALA A 34 -6.34 -9.12 -11.78
CA ALA A 34 -6.69 -7.97 -10.95
C ALA A 34 -5.90 -7.97 -9.63
N ARG A 35 -5.63 -9.16 -9.08
CA ARG A 35 -4.83 -9.33 -7.86
C ARG A 35 -3.37 -8.96 -8.12
N THR A 36 -2.78 -9.41 -9.23
CA THR A 36 -1.42 -9.04 -9.66
C THR A 36 -1.27 -7.54 -9.85
N ASN A 37 -2.28 -6.89 -10.44
CA ASN A 37 -2.30 -5.43 -10.61
C ASN A 37 -2.33 -4.68 -9.28
N VAL A 38 -3.00 -5.22 -8.26
CA VAL A 38 -3.00 -4.65 -6.91
C VAL A 38 -1.62 -4.80 -6.26
N LEU A 39 -1.00 -5.98 -6.37
CA LEU A 39 0.35 -6.22 -5.86
C LEU A 39 1.36 -5.25 -6.50
N ASN A 40 1.36 -5.09 -7.82
CA ASN A 40 2.21 -4.12 -8.53
C ASN A 40 2.05 -2.68 -8.01
N LYS A 41 0.82 -2.27 -7.68
CA LYS A 41 0.54 -0.95 -7.08
C LYS A 41 1.15 -0.82 -5.67
N VAL A 42 1.13 -1.89 -4.87
CA VAL A 42 1.76 -1.91 -3.55
C VAL A 42 3.28 -1.81 -3.67
N ARG A 43 3.89 -2.55 -4.61
CA ARG A 43 5.33 -2.49 -4.94
C ARG A 43 5.79 -1.07 -5.30
N ALA A 44 5.03 -0.38 -6.15
CA ALA A 44 5.34 1.00 -6.53
C ALA A 44 5.14 2.02 -5.39
N LEU A 45 4.27 1.73 -4.42
CA LEU A 45 3.91 2.67 -3.35
C LEU A 45 4.93 2.68 -2.20
N THR A 46 5.53 1.54 -1.89
CA THR A 46 6.40 1.40 -0.70
C THR A 46 7.60 0.51 -0.99
N PRO A 47 8.85 0.98 -0.74
CA PRO A 47 10.08 0.21 -0.96
C PRO A 47 10.32 -0.93 0.06
N GLY A 48 9.27 -1.42 0.71
CA GLY A 48 9.27 -2.55 1.65
C GLY A 48 8.00 -3.37 1.49
N TYR A 49 7.55 -3.53 0.24
CA TYR A 49 6.31 -4.20 -0.11
C TYR A 49 6.32 -5.70 0.22
N GLU A 50 7.50 -6.30 0.38
CA GLU A 50 7.69 -7.72 0.70
C GLU A 50 6.96 -8.11 2.00
N VAL A 51 7.13 -7.30 3.06
CA VAL A 51 6.41 -7.49 4.34
C VAL A 51 4.90 -7.38 4.15
N ILE A 52 4.44 -6.52 3.23
CA ILE A 52 3.00 -6.38 2.93
C ILE A 52 2.49 -7.62 2.19
N TYR A 53 3.29 -8.16 1.27
CA TYR A 53 2.95 -9.38 0.54
C TYR A 53 2.88 -10.59 1.46
N GLU A 54 3.84 -10.73 2.38
CA GLU A 54 3.83 -11.76 3.43
C GLU A 54 2.58 -11.65 4.29
N ASN A 55 2.26 -10.45 4.80
CA ASN A 55 1.06 -10.20 5.59
C ASN A 55 -0.24 -10.52 4.83
N TRP A 56 -0.24 -10.41 3.51
CA TRP A 56 -1.39 -10.74 2.65
C TRP A 56 -1.40 -12.21 2.19
N GLY A 57 -0.44 -13.03 2.64
CA GLY A 57 -0.34 -14.45 2.28
C GLY A 57 0.14 -14.70 0.85
N THR A 58 0.84 -13.73 0.26
CA THR A 58 1.43 -13.80 -1.09
C THR A 58 2.95 -13.84 -1.11
N GLY A 59 3.57 -13.89 0.08
CA GLY A 59 5.00 -14.15 0.21
C GLY A 59 5.31 -15.54 -0.37
N LYS A 60 6.03 -15.55 -1.49
CA LYS A 60 6.75 -16.71 -2.00
C LYS A 60 8.23 -16.45 -1.80
#